data_AF-A0A955N7V0-F1
#
_entry.id   AF-A0A955N7V0-F1
#
_cell.length_a   1.000
_cell.length_b   1.000
_cell.length_c   1.000
_cell.angle_alpha   90.00
_cell.angle_beta   90.00
_cell.angle_gamma   90.00
#
_symmetry.space_group_name_H-M   'P 1'
#
loop_
_entity.id
_entity.type
_entity.pdbx_description
1 polymer ?
#
loop_
_entity_poly.entity_id
_entity_poly.type
_entity_poly.pdbx_seq_one_letter_code
_entity_poly.pdbx_strand_id
1 'polypeptide(L)' 'YKDALNRLEAESPGTKQRFYWGFLDKQEKSSSVAPSMSEIDQTSLQPCTVCSQPTTAGTCSFCRMMARAKTSIK' A
#
# COMPACT_ATOMS: atom_id res chain seq x y z
N TYR A 1 -14.14 -7.98 -1.83
CA TYR A 1 -13.70 -7.93 -0.41
C TYR A 1 -14.73 -7.25 0.49
N LYS A 2 -15.24 -6.05 0.15
CA LYS A 2 -16.20 -5.32 1.00
C LYS A 2 -17.47 -6.11 1.30
N ASP A 3 -18.04 -6.80 0.31
CA ASP A 3 -19.28 -7.56 0.51
C ASP A 3 -19.13 -8.70 1.50
N ALA A 4 -18.00 -9.41 1.47
CA ALA A 4 -17.70 -10.45 2.44
C ALA A 4 -17.59 -9.86 3.86
N LEU A 5 -16.89 -8.72 4.02
CA LEU A 5 -16.81 -8.02 5.30
C LEU A 5 -18.17 -7.48 5.77
N ASN A 6 -19.03 -7.08 4.84
CA ASN A 6 -20.38 -6.60 5.17
C ASN A 6 -21.27 -7.72 5.70
N ARG A 7 -21.19 -8.93 5.13
CA ARG A 7 -21.93 -10.10 5.63
C ARG A 7 -21.49 -10.46 7.06
N LEU A 8 -20.19 -10.54 7.29
CA LEU A 8 -19.63 -10.81 8.63
C LEU A 8 -20.02 -9.76 9.66
N GLU A 9 -20.07 -8.49 9.26
CA GLU A 9 -20.51 -7.40 10.13
C GLU A 9 -21.99 -7.48 10.50
N ALA A 10 -22.84 -7.91 9.56
CA ALA A 10 -24.27 -8.08 9.79
C ALA A 10 -24.56 -9.23 10.77
N GLU A 11 -23.80 -10.32 10.68
CA GLU A 11 -23.91 -11.48 11.58
C GLU A 11 -23.21 -11.23 12.93
N SER A 12 -22.15 -10.42 12.96
CA SER A 12 -21.38 -10.09 14.15
C SER A 12 -20.97 -8.61 14.14
N PRO A 13 -21.79 -7.72 14.75
CA PRO A 13 -21.49 -6.29 14.82
C PRO A 13 -20.13 -6.00 15.48
N GLY A 14 -19.42 -5.03 14.90
CA GLY A 14 -18.07 -4.61 15.29
C GLY A 14 -16.94 -5.43 14.69
N THR A 15 -17.21 -6.42 13.82
CA THR A 15 -16.17 -7.30 13.24
C THR A 15 -15.16 -6.54 12.41
N LYS A 16 -15.58 -5.60 11.57
CA LYS A 16 -14.67 -4.75 10.78
C LYS A 16 -13.75 -3.91 11.67
N GLN A 17 -14.31 -3.34 12.74
CA GLN A 17 -13.54 -2.54 13.69
C GLN A 17 -12.53 -3.42 14.43
N ARG A 18 -12.97 -4.51 15.05
CA ARG A 18 -12.07 -5.44 15.77
C ARG A 18 -10.96 -5.98 14.87
N PHE A 19 -11.29 -6.30 13.61
CA PHE A 19 -10.29 -6.74 12.63
C PHE A 19 -9.25 -5.66 12.33
N TYR A 20 -9.69 -4.45 11.98
CA TYR A 20 -8.78 -3.36 11.60
C TYR A 20 -7.89 -2.93 12.77
N TRP A 21 -8.48 -2.74 13.96
CA TRP A 21 -7.75 -2.35 15.15
C TRP A 21 -6.78 -3.44 15.59
N GLY A 22 -7.22 -4.70 15.61
CA GLY A 22 -6.35 -5.83 15.91
C GLY A 22 -5.20 -6.01 14.91
N PHE A 23 -5.37 -5.63 13.64
CA PHE A 23 -4.28 -5.58 12.66
C PHE A 23 -3.27 -4.49 13.00
N LEU A 24 -3.72 -3.26 13.30
CA LEU A 24 -2.83 -2.16 13.67
C LEU A 24 -2.06 -2.44 14.96
N ASP A 25 -2.73 -2.91 16.01
CA ASP A 25 -2.09 -3.26 17.29
C ASP A 25 -1.00 -4.31 17.11
N LYS A 26 -1.21 -5.28 16.21
CA LYS A 26 -0.22 -6.31 15.89
C LYS A 26 0.94 -5.74 15.09
N GLN A 27 0.66 -4.85 14.13
CA GLN A 27 1.69 -4.18 13.35
C GLN A 27 2.61 -3.37 14.25
N GLU A 28 2.06 -2.51 15.12
CA GLU A 28 2.83 -1.69 16.08
C GLU A 28 3.75 -2.56 16.93
N LYS A 29 3.22 -3.66 17.49
CA LYS A 29 4.01 -4.61 18.30
C LYS A 29 5.12 -5.29 17.49
N SER A 30 4.85 -5.65 16.23
CA SER A 30 5.81 -6.34 15.37
C SER A 30 6.98 -5.46 14.92
N SER A 31 6.76 -4.15 14.77
CA SER A 31 7.80 -3.17 14.39
C SER A 31 8.93 -3.08 15.43
N SER A 32 8.72 -3.58 16.65
CA SER A 32 9.77 -3.67 17.67
C SER A 32 10.75 -4.85 17.49
N VAL A 33 10.41 -5.82 16.63
CA VAL A 33 11.17 -7.09 16.44
C VAL A 33 11.81 -7.18 15.05
N ALA A 34 11.23 -6.53 14.04
CA ALA A 34 11.77 -6.44 12.68
C ALA A 34 11.33 -5.11 12.04
N PRO A 35 12.11 -4.55 11.10
CA PRO A 35 11.71 -3.35 10.38
C PRO A 35 10.38 -3.63 9.65
N SER A 36 9.43 -2.72 9.82
CA SER A 36 8.15 -2.75 9.15
C SER A 36 8.33 -2.70 7.63
N MET A 37 7.34 -3.20 6.88
CA MET A 37 7.33 -3.08 5.42
C MET A 37 7.50 -1.62 4.97
N SER A 38 6.92 -0.68 5.71
CA SER A 38 7.03 0.76 5.48
C SER A 38 8.48 1.26 5.61
N GLU A 39 9.24 0.76 6.58
CA GLU A 39 10.64 1.13 6.82
C GLU A 39 11.56 0.51 5.76
N ILE A 40 11.31 -0.73 5.38
CA ILE A 40 12.02 -1.40 4.27
C ILE A 40 11.77 -0.65 2.95
N ASP A 41 10.52 -0.31 2.67
CA ASP A 41 10.15 0.44 1.48
C ASP A 41 10.81 1.82 1.49
N GLN A 42 10.77 2.56 2.60
CA GLN A 42 11.44 3.85 2.73
C GLN A 42 12.95 3.77 2.47
N THR A 43 13.61 2.72 2.95
CA THR A 43 15.04 2.50 2.70
C THR A 43 15.35 2.27 1.22
N SER A 44 14.37 1.77 0.46
CA SER A 44 14.51 1.50 -0.98
C SER A 44 14.03 2.64 -1.89
N LEU A 45 13.47 3.72 -1.34
CA LEU A 45 12.95 4.83 -2.14
C LEU A 45 14.09 5.65 -2.75
N GLN A 46 14.02 5.84 -4.07
CA GLN A 46 14.91 6.67 -4.88
C GLN A 46 14.09 7.68 -5.70
N PRO A 47 14.67 8.81 -6.13
CA PRO A 47 13.96 9.77 -6.97
C PRO A 47 13.69 9.19 -8.36
N CYS A 48 12.46 9.37 -8.86
CA CYS A 48 12.07 9.00 -10.21
C CYS A 48 12.91 9.75 -11.25
N THR A 49 13.44 9.04 -12.25
CA THR A 49 14.29 9.64 -13.31
C THR A 49 13.57 10.65 -14.22
N VAL A 50 12.23 10.73 -14.15
CA VAL A 50 11.40 11.59 -15.02
C VAL A 50 10.80 12.78 -14.27
N CYS A 51 10.30 12.56 -13.05
CA CYS A 51 9.57 13.59 -12.28
C CYS A 51 10.14 13.83 -10.88
N SER A 52 11.22 13.14 -10.51
CA SER A 52 11.91 13.24 -9.21
C SER A 52 11.09 12.84 -7.97
N GLN A 53 9.83 12.39 -8.12
CA GLN A 53 9.03 11.88 -7.01
C GLN A 53 9.56 10.53 -6.50
N PRO A 54 9.36 10.16 -5.21
CA PRO A 54 9.85 8.91 -4.65
C PRO A 54 9.32 7.67 -5.37
N THR A 55 10.20 6.72 -5.63
CA THR A 55 9.86 5.43 -6.23
C THR A 55 10.85 4.35 -5.86
N THR A 56 10.39 3.09 -5.82
CA THR A 56 11.24 1.91 -5.64
C THR A 56 11.74 1.32 -6.97
N ALA A 57 11.24 1.84 -8.11
CA ALA A 57 11.57 1.38 -9.44
C ALA A 57 11.89 2.60 -10.30
N GLY A 58 13.16 2.77 -10.72
CA GLY A 58 13.74 3.99 -11.31
C GLY A 58 12.82 4.98 -12.04
N THR A 59 11.86 4.51 -12.85
CA THR A 59 10.70 5.31 -13.30
C THR A 59 9.42 4.91 -12.56
N CYS A 60 8.78 5.87 -11.89
CA CYS A 60 7.59 5.63 -11.08
C CYS A 60 6.40 5.07 -11.90
N SER A 61 5.50 4.36 -11.22
CA SER A 61 4.35 3.71 -11.85
C SER A 61 3.48 4.68 -12.65
N PHE A 62 3.32 5.91 -12.16
CA PHE A 62 2.58 6.96 -12.86
C PHE A 62 3.25 7.35 -14.19
N CYS A 63 4.54 7.73 -14.17
CA CYS A 63 5.26 8.11 -15.38
C CYS A 63 5.31 6.96 -16.39
N ARG A 64 5.47 5.72 -15.94
CA ARG A 64 5.44 4.52 -16.79
C ARG A 64 4.09 4.31 -17.45
N MET A 65 2.99 4.49 -16.71
CA MET A 65 1.64 4.39 -17.25
C MET A 65 1.38 5.48 -18.29
N MET A 66 1.77 6.73 -18.00
CA MET A 66 1.59 7.86 -18.93
C MET A 66 2.42 7.73 -20.20
N ALA A 67 3.64 7.18 -20.12
CA ALA A 67 4.44 6.90 -21.30
C ALA A 67 3.73 5.93 -22.25
N ARG A 68 3.15 4.84 -21.71
CA ARG A 68 2.38 3.86 -22.48
C ARG A 68 1.14 4.47 -23.13
N ALA A 69 0.40 5.29 -22.39
CA ALA A 69 -0.79 5.98 -22.89
C ALA A 69 -0.46 6.94 -24.05
N LYS A 70 0.69 7.63 -24.01
CA LYS A 70 1.15 8.47 -25.12
C LYS A 70 1.52 7.66 -26.37
N THR A 71 2.06 6.45 -26.20
CA THR A 71 2.38 5.56 -27.33
C THR A 71 1.13 4.98 -28.00
N SER A 72 0.05 4.71 -27.24
CA SER A 72 -1.19 4.13 -27.80
C SER A 72 -2.07 5.10 -28.59
N ILE A 73 -1.77 6.41 -28.54
CA ILE A 73 -2.51 7.45 -29.27
C ILE A 73 -1.86 7.73 -30.65
N LYS A 74 -0.69 7.11 -30.91
CA LYS A 74 0.07 7.28 -32.15
C LYS A 74 -0.10 6.07 -33.06
#